data_AF-A0A2G9TR09-F1
#
_entry.id   AF-A0A2G9TR09-F1
#
_cell.length_a   1.000
_cell.length_b   1.000
_cell.length_c   1.000
_cell.angle_alpha   90.00
_cell.angle_beta   90.00
_cell.angle_gamma   90.00
#
_symmetry.space_group_name_H-M   'P 1'
#
loop_
_entity.id
_entity.type
_entity.pdbx_description
1 polymer ?
#
loop_
_entity_poly.entity_id
_entity_poly.type
_entity_poly.pdbx_seq_one_letter_code
_entity_poly.pdbx_strand_id
1 'polypeptide(L)' 'MTASVSVSKLSALVIDSGSGMCKAGFAGDDAPRAVFPSIVGRPRHQGVMIGMGKKDSFVGAEAQQKRGK' A
#
# COMPACT_ATOMS: atom_id res chain seq x y z
N MET A 1 38.91 14.09 9.45
CA MET A 1 37.68 14.80 9.01
C MET A 1 36.58 13.76 8.92
N THR A 2 35.70 13.69 9.92
CA THR A 2 34.48 12.89 9.84
C THR A 2 33.41 13.78 9.21
N ALA A 3 32.91 13.40 8.03
CA ALA A 3 31.74 14.06 7.47
C ALA A 3 30.57 13.78 8.41
N SER A 4 30.00 14.80 9.05
CA SER A 4 28.70 14.63 9.68
C SER A 4 27.69 14.45 8.56
N VAL A 5 27.15 13.24 8.44
CA VAL A 5 25.95 13.04 7.65
C VAL A 5 24.87 13.85 8.38
N SER A 6 24.45 14.97 7.78
CA SER A 6 23.24 15.65 8.22
C SER A 6 22.09 14.66 8.04
N VAL A 7 21.61 14.09 9.15
CA VAL A 7 20.37 13.32 9.16
C VAL A 7 19.26 14.34 8.96
N SER A 8 19.00 14.71 7.70
CA SER A 8 17.79 15.43 7.33
C SER A 8 16.61 14.69 7.96
N LYS A 9 15.89 15.36 8.87
CA LYS A 9 14.84 14.84 9.76
C LYS A 9 14.14 13.60 9.19
N LEU A 10 14.63 12.41 9.54
CA LEU A 10 14.02 11.15 9.14
C LEU A 10 12.83 10.89 10.09
N SER A 11 11.61 11.08 9.61
CA SER A 11 10.42 10.68 10.36
C SER A 11 10.20 9.18 10.20
N ALA A 12 10.06 8.47 11.31
CA ALA A 12 9.76 7.04 11.29
C ALA A 12 8.41 6.79 10.61
N LEU A 13 8.34 5.72 9.81
CA LEU A 13 7.07 5.24 9.24
C LEU A 13 6.41 4.31 10.25
N VAL A 14 5.11 4.51 10.49
CA VAL A 14 4.28 3.62 11.30
C VAL A 14 3.37 2.84 10.36
N ILE A 15 3.36 1.51 10.48
CA ILE A 15 2.49 0.61 9.73
C ILE A 15 1.69 -0.24 10.71
N ASP A 16 0.37 -0.05 10.73
CA ASP A 16 -0.60 -0.87 11.46
C ASP A 16 -1.19 -1.91 10.50
N SER A 17 -0.76 -3.17 10.66
CA SER A 17 -1.15 -4.30 9.82
C SER A 17 -2.43 -4.98 10.32
N GLY A 18 -3.53 -4.23 10.35
CA GLY A 18 -4.85 -4.78 10.67
C GLY A 18 -5.35 -5.78 9.62
N SER A 19 -6.09 -6.81 10.04
CA SER A 19 -6.61 -7.86 9.13
C SER A 19 -7.68 -7.36 8.15
N GLY A 20 -8.47 -6.36 8.55
CA GLY A 20 -9.44 -5.71 7.66
C GLY A 20 -8.86 -4.51 6.91
N MET A 21 -8.13 -3.65 7.63
CA MET A 21 -7.60 -2.39 7.11
C MET A 21 -6.14 -2.22 7.53
N CYS A 22 -5.29 -1.85 6.58
CA CYS A 22 -3.92 -1.41 6.82
C CYS A 22 -3.92 0.11 6.96
N LYS A 23 -3.21 0.62 7.95
CA LYS A 23 -3.02 2.06 8.16
C LYS A 23 -1.54 2.40 8.14
N ALA A 24 -1.19 3.51 7.52
CA ALA A 24 0.18 3.99 7.46
C ALA A 24 0.27 5.51 7.65
N GLY A 25 1.35 5.98 8.27
CA GLY A 25 1.60 7.40 8.52
C GLY A 25 3.02 7.63 9.06
N PHE A 26 3.38 8.88 9.33
CA PHE A 26 4.65 9.20 9.99
C PHE A 26 4.46 9.28 11.51
N ALA A 27 5.48 8.89 12.27
CA ALA A 27 5.47 9.03 13.71
C ALA A 27 5.31 10.51 14.11
N GLY A 28 4.35 10.78 15.00
CA GLY A 28 4.00 12.14 15.44
C GLY A 28 2.86 12.80 14.65
N ASP A 29 2.37 12.19 13.56
CA ASP A 29 1.11 12.63 12.93
C ASP A 29 -0.09 12.31 13.84
N ASP A 30 -1.10 13.18 13.87
CA ASP A 30 -2.31 13.00 14.69
C ASP A 30 -3.21 11.84 14.20
N ALA A 31 -3.05 11.43 12.93
CA ALA A 31 -3.87 10.41 12.28
C ALA A 31 -3.08 9.70 11.16
N PRO A 32 -3.47 8.47 10.77
CA PRO A 32 -2.85 7.80 9.63
C PRO A 32 -3.05 8.60 8.33
N ARG A 33 -1.99 8.71 7.53
CA ARG A 33 -2.04 9.38 6.22
C ARG A 33 -2.65 8.49 5.14
N ALA A 34 -2.62 7.18 5.32
CA ALA A 34 -3.25 6.22 4.43
C ALA A 34 -4.01 5.17 5.26
N VAL A 35 -5.22 4.84 4.79
CA VAL A 35 -6.03 3.74 5.32
C VAL A 35 -6.62 3.01 4.11
N PHE A 36 -6.37 1.71 4.00
CA PHE A 36 -6.84 0.92 2.85
C PHE A 36 -7.16 -0.53 3.25
N PRO A 37 -8.05 -1.23 2.52
CA PRO A 37 -8.33 -2.64 2.76
C PRO A 37 -7.07 -3.51 2.69
N SER A 38 -6.89 -4.42 3.65
CA SER A 38 -5.74 -5.34 3.70
C SER A 38 -5.92 -6.51 2.74
N ILE A 39 -6.04 -6.21 1.43
CA ILE A 39 -6.39 -7.18 0.39
C ILE A 39 -5.42 -7.06 -0.79
N VAL A 40 -4.96 -8.22 -1.27
CA VAL A 40 -4.27 -8.37 -2.55
C VAL A 40 -5.13 -9.21 -3.48
N GLY A 41 -5.51 -8.66 -4.63
CA GLY A 41 -6.27 -9.36 -5.67
C GLY A 41 -5.33 -9.84 -6.78
N ARG A 42 -5.47 -11.10 -7.22
CA ARG A 42 -4.75 -11.63 -8.39
C ARG A 42 -5.73 -11.98 -9.52
N PRO A 43 -5.44 -11.65 -10.78
CA PRO A 43 -6.26 -12.09 -11.90
C PRO A 43 -6.38 -13.62 -11.95
N ARG A 44 -7.60 -14.15 -12.04
CA ARG A 44 -7.84 -15.61 -12.17
C ARG A 44 -7.56 -16.14 -13.57
N HIS A 45 -7.79 -15.32 -14.59
CA HIS A 45 -7.60 -15.68 -15.99
C HIS A 45 -6.59 -14.73 -16.62
N GLN A 46 -5.39 -15.25 -16.89
CA GLN A 46 -4.34 -14.48 -17.57
C GLN A 46 -4.77 -14.18 -19.02
N GLY A 47 -4.67 -12.91 -19.44
CA GLY A 47 -4.82 -12.51 -20.85
C GLY A 47 -6.23 -12.18 -21.34
N VAL A 48 -7.29 -12.28 -20.53
CA VAL A 48 -8.68 -12.02 -20.98
C VAL A 48 -9.09 -10.55 -20.89
N MET A 49 -8.50 -9.76 -19.98
CA MET A 49 -8.85 -8.34 -19.83
C MET A 49 -8.16 -7.49 -20.91
N ILE A 50 -8.86 -7.24 -22.01
CA ILE A 50 -8.46 -6.30 -23.06
C ILE A 50 -8.44 -4.88 -22.47
N GLY A 51 -7.34 -4.14 -22.64
CA GLY A 51 -7.22 -2.73 -22.24
C GLY A 51 -6.66 -2.47 -20.83
N MET A 52 -6.53 -3.50 -19.98
CA MET A 52 -5.76 -3.41 -18.74
C MET A 52 -4.40 -4.05 -18.99
N GLY A 53 -3.31 -3.28 -18.84
CA GLY A 53 -1.95 -3.83 -18.90
C GLY A 53 -1.85 -5.08 -18.02
N LYS A 54 -1.02 -6.06 -18.42
CA LYS A 54 -0.81 -7.31 -17.68
C LYS A 54 -0.24 -7.00 -16.28
N LYS A 55 -1.10 -6.69 -15.32
CA LYS A 55 -0.77 -6.51 -13.90
C LYS A 55 -0.95 -7.86 -13.21
N ASP A 56 0.09 -8.30 -12.50
CA ASP A 56 0.07 -9.58 -11.78
C ASP A 56 -0.75 -9.51 -10.48
N SER A 57 -0.98 -8.31 -9.95
CA SER A 57 -1.73 -8.10 -8.70
C SER A 57 -2.32 -6.70 -8.60
N PHE A 58 -3.32 -6.56 -7.73
CA PHE A 58 -3.95 -5.32 -7.29
C PHE A 58 -3.94 -5.27 -5.76
N VAL A 59 -3.93 -4.07 -5.18
CA VAL A 59 -3.91 -3.89 -3.70
C VAL A 59 -5.01 -2.92 -3.28
N GLY A 60 -5.56 -3.11 -2.08
CA GLY A 60 -6.46 -2.16 -1.44
C GLY A 60 -7.77 -1.96 -2.20
N ALA A 61 -8.17 -0.69 -2.38
CA ALA A 61 -9.43 -0.35 -3.05
C ALA A 61 -9.52 -0.91 -4.48
N GLU A 62 -8.39 -0.98 -5.19
CA GLU A 62 -8.35 -1.56 -6.55
C GLU A 62 -8.68 -3.05 -6.53
N ALA A 63 -8.10 -3.80 -5.59
CA ALA A 63 -8.37 -5.22 -5.40
C ALA A 63 -9.84 -5.46 -5.00
N GLN A 64 -10.37 -4.62 -4.11
CA GLN A 64 -11.74 -4.71 -3.64
C GLN A 64 -12.76 -4.47 -4.76
N GLN A 65 -12.56 -3.44 -5.58
CA GLN A 65 -13.44 -3.11 -6.71
C GLN A 65 -13.46 -4.20 -7.79
N LYS A 66 -12.34 -4.89 -7.96
CA LYS A 66 -12.17 -5.95 -8.98
C LYS A 66 -12.38 -7.35 -8.43
N ARG A 67 -12.88 -7.49 -7.20
CA ARG A 67 -13.20 -8.78 -6.61
C ARG A 67 -14.32 -9.43 -7.42
N GLY A 68 -14.03 -10.59 -8.00
CA GLY A 68 -15.06 -11.41 -8.66
C GLY A 68 -16.17 -11.76 -7.68
N LYS A 69 -17.42 -11.53 -8.09
CA LYS A 69 -18.59 -12.08 -7.40
C LYS A 69 -18.77 -13.55 -7.79
#